data_AF-A0A496LLA4-F1
#
_entry.id   AF-A0A496LLA4-F1
#
_cell.length_a   1.000
_cell.length_b   1.000
_cell.length_c   1.000
_cell.angle_alpha   90.00
_cell.angle_beta   90.00
_cell.angle_gamma   90.00
#
_symmetry.space_group_name_H-M   'P 1'
#
loop_
_entity.id
_entity.type
_entity.pdbx_description
1 polymer ?
#
loop_
_entity_poly.entity_id
_entity_poly.type
_entity_poly.pdbx_seq_one_letter_code
_entity_poly.pdbx_strand_id
1 'polypeptide(L)'
;MGKNLINFIIQKLKDRNIFITGGAGVGKSYVIKELIENYRARGKLVIVLGSTGISAVEIGGVTVHSFFRFGICKNHEELKSFDRKQSGKLSELRKILALADLIVIDEISMIGAELFEMIYLRISNSKFNGRLLVTGDFYQLPPVRKEGESAPRASLFSDSDYAFGSYAWRQCEFFYVEMIGSKRTADAALYRLLCELRLGIASEQTAELMRSLIIDAARAEPDATIISGRNAEVDAINNARLAKLNAPQSSFEGVYEALQSGVSEQKIQKWIASLNTPQSLTLKEGAKVLFTANKSGEFFNGEQGVVEKIEKSSGGEIESVVVKKPSGILSRVQLQTYELA
;
A
#
# COMPACT_ATOMS: atom_id res chain seq x y z
N MET A 1 12.69 14.19 -22.08
CA MET A 1 11.68 14.90 -21.26
C MET A 1 11.84 14.67 -19.76
N GLY A 2 12.19 13.47 -19.26
CA GLY A 2 12.26 13.17 -17.81
C GLY A 2 13.31 13.94 -17.00
N LYS A 3 14.54 14.13 -17.52
CA LYS A 3 15.64 14.77 -16.77
C LYS A 3 15.35 16.23 -16.35
N ASN A 4 14.62 17.00 -17.16
CA ASN A 4 14.28 18.38 -16.83
C ASN A 4 13.27 18.48 -15.67
N LEU A 5 12.26 17.60 -15.66
CA LEU A 5 11.28 17.54 -14.57
C LEU A 5 11.94 17.11 -13.26
N ILE A 6 12.76 16.06 -13.30
CA ILE A 6 13.49 15.56 -12.12
C ILE A 6 14.38 16.67 -11.53
N ASN A 7 15.16 17.35 -12.38
CA ASN A 7 16.00 18.46 -11.93
C ASN A 7 15.18 19.63 -11.35
N PHE A 8 14.05 19.97 -11.96
CA PHE A 8 13.14 20.99 -11.43
C PHE A 8 12.62 20.61 -10.02
N ILE A 9 12.16 19.37 -9.85
CA ILE A 9 11.66 18.87 -8.57
C ILE A 9 12.79 18.89 -7.51
N ILE A 10 13.99 18.42 -7.86
CA ILE A 10 15.16 18.45 -6.95
C ILE A 10 15.48 19.88 -6.49
N GLN A 11 15.39 20.88 -7.39
CA GLN A 11 15.64 22.27 -7.01
C GLN A 11 14.57 22.78 -6.04
N LYS A 12 13.29 22.45 -6.27
CA LYS A 12 12.19 22.81 -5.37
C LYS A 12 12.25 22.09 -4.02
N LEU A 13 12.74 20.84 -3.97
CA LEU A 13 12.95 20.10 -2.73
C LEU A 13 14.08 20.67 -1.85
N LYS A 14 14.76 21.75 -2.25
CA LYS A 14 15.67 22.47 -1.35
C LYS A 14 14.91 23.28 -0.30
N ASP A 15 13.79 23.88 -0.69
CA ASP A 15 13.09 24.88 0.10
C ASP A 15 11.57 24.67 0.21
N ARG A 16 11.02 23.60 -0.40
CA ARG A 16 9.60 23.27 -0.34
C ARG A 16 9.35 21.77 -0.14
N ASN A 17 8.27 21.46 0.56
CA ASN A 17 7.62 20.16 0.43
C ASN A 17 6.89 20.11 -0.91
N ILE A 18 6.77 18.93 -1.52
CA ILE A 18 6.15 18.80 -2.85
C ILE A 18 5.04 17.77 -2.82
N PHE A 19 3.92 18.11 -3.46
CA PHE A 19 2.88 17.16 -3.83
C PHE A 19 2.89 16.96 -5.35
N ILE A 20 3.19 15.74 -5.79
CA ILE A 20 3.09 15.33 -7.18
C ILE A 20 1.72 14.69 -7.43
N THR A 21 0.95 15.25 -8.35
CA THR A 21 -0.36 14.72 -8.76
C THR A 21 -0.40 14.46 -10.25
N GLY A 22 -1.48 13.84 -10.72
CA GLY A 22 -1.74 13.57 -12.13
C GLY A 22 -2.47 12.25 -12.33
N GLY A 23 -3.06 12.06 -13.51
CA GLY A 23 -3.86 10.88 -13.80
C GLY A 23 -3.10 9.55 -13.72
N ALA A 24 -3.83 8.44 -13.86
CA ALA A 24 -3.21 7.12 -13.92
C ALA A 24 -2.23 7.01 -15.10
N GLY A 25 -1.08 6.37 -14.88
CA GLY A 25 -0.12 6.08 -15.96
C GLY A 25 0.65 7.29 -16.52
N VAL A 26 0.65 8.45 -15.86
CA VAL A 26 1.47 9.63 -16.27
C VAL A 26 2.94 9.54 -15.86
N GLY A 27 3.34 8.48 -15.14
CA GLY A 27 4.73 8.21 -14.75
C GLY A 27 5.16 8.76 -13.38
N LYS A 28 4.22 8.98 -12.44
CA LYS A 28 4.51 9.45 -11.07
C LYS A 28 5.52 8.55 -10.35
N SER A 29 5.27 7.24 -10.30
CA SER A 29 6.17 6.27 -9.63
C SER A 29 7.57 6.25 -10.24
N TYR A 30 7.69 6.43 -11.56
CA TYR A 30 8.99 6.52 -12.24
C TYR A 30 9.78 7.76 -11.78
N VAL A 31 9.15 8.93 -11.77
CA VAL A 31 9.79 10.17 -11.29
C VAL A 31 10.25 10.02 -9.84
N ILE A 32 9.46 9.38 -9.00
CA ILE A 32 9.81 9.14 -7.60
C ILE A 32 11.00 8.22 -7.44
N LYS A 33 11.06 7.12 -8.19
CA LYS A 33 12.22 6.21 -8.17
C LYS A 33 13.51 6.93 -8.52
N GLU A 34 13.49 7.74 -9.59
CA GLU A 34 14.63 8.54 -10.01
C GLU A 34 15.04 9.58 -8.95
N LEU A 35 14.08 10.21 -8.26
CA LEU A 35 14.35 11.15 -7.16
C LEU A 35 14.98 10.44 -5.95
N ILE A 36 14.46 9.26 -5.58
CA ILE A 36 14.99 8.43 -4.49
C ILE A 36 16.43 8.03 -4.80
N GLU A 37 16.69 7.51 -6.00
CA GLU A 37 18.03 7.12 -6.45
C GLU A 37 18.99 8.30 -6.47
N ASN A 38 18.55 9.47 -6.94
CA ASN A 38 19.35 10.68 -6.95
C ASN A 38 19.78 11.13 -5.54
N TYR A 39 18.88 11.09 -4.57
CA TYR A 39 19.19 11.42 -3.18
C TYR A 39 20.14 10.40 -2.57
N ARG A 40 19.87 9.10 -2.75
CA ARG A 40 20.73 8.00 -2.25
C ARG A 40 22.14 8.08 -2.83
N ALA A 41 22.28 8.38 -4.12
CA ALA A 41 23.59 8.56 -4.78
C ALA A 41 24.40 9.73 -4.21
N ARG A 42 23.75 10.67 -3.53
CA ARG A 42 24.38 11.81 -2.83
C ARG A 42 24.62 11.53 -1.34
N GLY A 43 24.45 10.28 -0.90
CA GLY A 43 24.59 9.89 0.51
C GLY A 43 23.47 10.39 1.42
N LYS A 44 22.34 10.85 0.86
CA LYS A 44 21.20 11.34 1.64
C LYS A 44 20.32 10.21 2.13
N LEU A 45 19.78 10.36 3.33
CA LEU A 45 18.85 9.39 3.91
C LEU A 45 17.43 9.66 3.39
N VAL A 46 16.88 8.71 2.64
CA VAL A 46 15.51 8.76 2.11
C VAL A 46 14.66 7.69 2.76
N ILE A 47 13.57 8.11 3.40
CA ILE A 47 12.52 7.23 3.90
C ILE A 47 11.46 7.11 2.81
N VAL A 48 11.12 5.89 2.42
CA VAL A 48 10.19 5.61 1.31
C VAL A 48 8.98 4.86 1.84
N LEU A 49 7.79 5.44 1.67
CA LEU A 49 6.55 4.99 2.27
C LEU A 49 5.42 4.87 1.25
N GLY A 50 4.56 3.86 1.40
CA GLY A 50 3.29 3.74 0.66
C GLY A 50 2.09 3.66 1.61
N SER A 51 0.90 4.04 1.12
CA SER A 51 -0.35 3.92 1.89
C SER A 51 -0.79 2.46 2.06
N THR A 52 -0.50 1.61 1.07
CA THR A 52 -0.76 0.16 1.06
C THR A 52 0.53 -0.63 0.92
N GLY A 53 0.48 -1.95 1.17
CA GLY A 53 1.61 -2.84 0.92
C GLY A 53 2.09 -2.74 -0.53
N ILE A 54 1.20 -2.98 -1.49
CA ILE A 54 1.51 -2.97 -2.93
C ILE A 54 2.18 -1.66 -3.35
N SER A 55 1.63 -0.50 -2.97
CA SER A 55 2.24 0.80 -3.30
C SER A 55 3.62 0.98 -2.69
N ALA A 56 3.82 0.56 -1.44
CA ALA A 56 5.12 0.63 -0.78
C ALA A 56 6.15 -0.24 -1.50
N VAL A 57 5.78 -1.46 -1.91
CA VAL A 57 6.66 -2.37 -2.66
C VAL A 57 7.04 -1.81 -4.01
N GLU A 58 6.09 -1.21 -4.72
CA GLU A 58 6.33 -0.65 -6.05
C GLU A 58 7.50 0.33 -6.05
N ILE A 59 7.67 1.12 -4.99
CA ILE A 59 8.73 2.12 -4.83
C ILE A 59 9.89 1.66 -3.92
N GLY A 60 9.91 0.41 -3.47
CA GLY A 60 10.96 -0.15 -2.62
C GLY A 60 10.97 0.40 -1.19
N GLY A 61 9.79 0.63 -0.63
CA GLY A 61 9.55 1.17 0.71
C GLY A 61 8.76 0.24 1.62
N VAL A 62 8.22 0.82 2.70
CA VAL A 62 7.35 0.13 3.68
C VAL A 62 6.05 0.92 3.86
N THR A 63 5.03 0.31 4.49
CA THR A 63 3.79 1.04 4.73
C THR A 63 3.96 2.16 5.76
N VAL A 64 3.22 3.25 5.59
CA VAL A 64 3.16 4.37 6.55
C VAL A 64 2.89 3.88 7.97
N HIS A 65 1.89 2.99 8.12
CA HIS A 65 1.50 2.42 9.41
C HIS A 65 2.65 1.67 10.11
N SER A 66 3.40 0.88 9.34
CA SER A 66 4.53 0.09 9.85
C SER A 66 5.69 0.98 10.27
N PHE A 67 6.07 1.95 9.42
CA PHE A 67 7.20 2.84 9.67
C PHE A 67 6.97 3.73 10.90
N PHE A 68 5.83 4.41 10.97
CA PHE A 68 5.53 5.34 12.06
C PHE A 68 5.01 4.68 13.34
N ARG A 69 4.95 3.34 13.37
CA ARG A 69 4.53 2.53 14.52
C ARG A 69 3.13 2.91 15.02
N PHE A 70 2.19 3.05 14.10
CA PHE A 70 0.80 3.40 14.44
C PHE A 70 -0.03 2.21 14.90
N GLY A 71 0.39 0.97 14.60
CA GLY A 71 -0.42 -0.21 14.90
C GLY A 71 -1.79 -0.09 14.23
N ILE A 72 -2.87 -0.29 15.01
CA ILE A 72 -4.26 -0.16 14.56
C ILE A 72 -4.92 1.15 15.00
N CYS A 73 -4.13 2.11 15.53
CA CYS A 73 -4.65 3.39 16.02
C CYS A 73 -5.29 4.18 14.88
N LYS A 74 -6.50 4.69 15.14
CA LYS A 74 -7.28 5.45 14.15
C LYS A 74 -7.13 6.97 14.28
N ASN A 75 -6.76 7.43 15.47
CA ASN A 75 -6.68 8.85 15.81
C ASN A 75 -5.60 9.10 16.86
N HIS A 76 -5.36 10.38 17.14
CA HIS A 76 -4.34 10.83 18.09
C HIS A 76 -4.58 10.37 19.53
N GLU A 77 -5.84 10.23 19.98
CA GLU A 77 -6.15 9.81 21.35
C GLU A 77 -5.75 8.36 21.60
N GLU A 78 -6.10 7.48 20.65
CA GLU A 78 -5.66 6.08 20.65
C GLU A 78 -4.13 6.00 20.58
N LEU A 79 -3.51 6.82 19.73
CA LEU A 79 -2.05 6.84 19.56
C LEU A 79 -1.32 7.23 20.85
N LYS A 80 -1.79 8.24 21.59
CA LYS A 80 -1.20 8.65 22.88
C LYS A 80 -1.16 7.51 23.89
N SER A 81 -2.22 6.70 23.94
CA SER A 81 -2.31 5.57 24.86
C SER A 81 -1.39 4.44 24.43
N PHE A 82 -1.34 4.16 23.12
CA PHE A 82 -0.47 3.15 22.54
C PHE A 82 1.03 3.48 22.72
N ASP A 83 1.39 4.76 22.58
CA ASP A 83 2.77 5.24 22.69
C ASP A 83 3.44 4.97 24.04
N ARG A 84 2.66 4.95 25.12
CA ARG A 84 3.16 4.61 26.46
C ARG A 84 3.78 3.21 26.51
N LYS A 85 3.30 2.28 25.66
CA LYS A 85 3.78 0.89 25.59
C LYS A 85 5.00 0.71 24.68
N GLN A 86 5.43 1.74 23.93
CA GLN A 86 6.46 1.60 22.89
C GLN A 86 7.55 2.69 22.92
N SER A 87 7.78 3.31 24.08
CA SER A 87 8.72 4.44 24.26
C SER A 87 10.11 4.22 23.65
N GLY A 88 10.69 3.03 23.81
CA GLY A 88 11.99 2.67 23.22
C GLY A 88 11.99 2.71 21.70
N LYS A 89 11.00 2.05 21.06
CA LYS A 89 10.82 2.04 19.60
C LYS A 89 10.58 3.44 19.04
N LEU A 90 9.84 4.27 19.78
CA LEU A 90 9.60 5.67 19.40
C LEU A 90 10.86 6.53 19.51
N SER A 91 11.73 6.25 20.48
CA SER A 91 13.01 6.94 20.56
C SER A 91 13.90 6.63 19.36
N GLU A 92 13.90 5.39 18.88
CA GLU A 92 14.63 4.99 17.67
C GLU A 92 14.04 5.64 16.41
N LEU A 93 12.71 5.61 16.26
CA LEU A 93 12.01 6.27 15.17
C LEU A 93 12.35 7.77 15.10
N ARG A 94 12.38 8.47 16.25
CA ARG A 94 12.78 9.88 16.30
C ARG A 94 14.22 10.11 15.82
N LYS A 95 15.15 9.21 16.15
CA LYS A 95 16.54 9.32 15.67
C LYS A 95 16.62 9.14 14.16
N ILE A 96 15.89 8.17 13.61
CA ILE A 96 15.83 7.92 12.16
C ILE A 96 15.25 9.14 11.45
N LEU A 97 14.12 9.67 11.94
CA LEU A 97 13.50 10.86 11.38
C LEU A 97 14.40 12.10 11.48
N ALA A 98 15.12 12.30 12.59
CA ALA A 98 16.04 13.43 12.74
C ALA A 98 17.17 13.44 11.68
N LEU A 99 17.59 12.26 11.22
CA LEU A 99 18.65 12.09 10.23
C LEU A 99 18.14 12.10 8.78
N ALA A 100 16.82 12.03 8.56
CA ALA A 100 16.26 11.91 7.22
C ALA A 100 16.31 13.23 6.45
N ASP A 101 16.72 13.16 5.19
CA ASP A 101 16.74 14.29 4.26
C ASP A 101 15.42 14.42 3.48
N LEU A 102 14.77 13.29 3.22
CA LEU A 102 13.56 13.21 2.41
C LEU A 102 12.66 12.08 2.91
N ILE A 103 11.38 12.37 3.09
CA ILE A 103 10.33 11.37 3.32
C ILE A 103 9.43 11.38 2.10
N VAL A 104 9.33 10.24 1.43
CA VAL A 104 8.46 10.02 0.28
C VAL A 104 7.23 9.24 0.73
N ILE A 105 6.03 9.71 0.38
CA ILE A 105 4.77 9.00 0.63
C ILE A 105 4.00 8.84 -0.68
N ASP A 106 3.82 7.60 -1.11
CA ASP A 106 3.04 7.24 -2.29
C ASP A 106 1.60 6.84 -1.97
N GLU A 107 0.73 7.05 -2.96
CA GLU A 107 -0.72 6.88 -2.88
C GLU A 107 -1.36 7.65 -1.71
N ILE A 108 -1.03 8.95 -1.62
CA ILE A 108 -1.52 9.89 -0.60
C ILE A 108 -3.05 10.04 -0.59
N SER A 109 -3.74 9.69 -1.69
CA SER A 109 -5.19 9.74 -1.80
C SER A 109 -5.91 8.79 -0.84
N MET A 110 -5.26 7.67 -0.49
CA MET A 110 -5.78 6.68 0.45
C MET A 110 -5.46 7.03 1.91
N ILE A 111 -4.68 8.08 2.17
CA ILE A 111 -4.36 8.55 3.52
C ILE A 111 -5.42 9.56 3.96
N GLY A 112 -6.12 9.20 5.04
CA GLY A 112 -7.11 10.08 5.65
C GLY A 112 -6.51 11.24 6.44
N ALA A 113 -7.32 12.25 6.73
CA ALA A 113 -6.93 13.45 7.47
C ALA A 113 -6.30 13.13 8.83
N GLU A 114 -6.95 12.30 9.65
CA GLU A 114 -6.44 11.88 10.97
C GLU A 114 -5.10 11.14 10.90
N LEU A 115 -4.95 10.24 9.92
CA LEU A 115 -3.68 9.55 9.71
C LEU A 115 -2.59 10.52 9.29
N PHE A 116 -2.90 11.50 8.45
CA PHE A 116 -1.94 12.53 8.05
C PHE A 116 -1.54 13.46 9.22
N GLU A 117 -2.48 13.79 10.11
CA GLU A 117 -2.20 14.49 11.37
C GLU A 117 -1.21 13.70 12.24
N MET A 118 -1.44 12.38 12.41
CA MET A 118 -0.53 11.52 13.17
C MET A 118 0.87 11.46 12.55
N ILE A 119 0.99 11.39 11.22
CA ILE A 119 2.27 11.47 10.50
C ILE A 119 2.97 12.78 10.81
N TYR A 120 2.26 13.90 10.66
CA TYR A 120 2.80 15.22 10.91
C TYR A 120 3.26 15.41 12.35
N LEU A 121 2.51 14.89 13.33
CA LEU A 121 2.88 14.92 14.74
C LEU A 121 4.17 14.13 15.01
N ARG A 122 4.35 12.96 14.38
CA ARG A 122 5.61 12.18 14.49
C ARG A 122 6.80 12.96 13.96
N ILE A 123 6.64 13.56 12.78
CA ILE A 123 7.69 14.32 12.11
C ILE A 123 8.05 15.57 12.91
N SER A 124 7.06 16.36 13.30
CA SER A 124 7.25 17.61 14.06
C SER A 124 7.95 17.38 15.41
N ASN A 125 7.72 16.23 16.05
CA ASN A 125 8.35 15.86 17.32
C ASN A 125 9.74 15.20 17.18
N SER A 126 10.30 15.13 15.97
CA SER A 126 11.53 14.36 15.68
C SER A 126 12.76 15.19 15.28
N LYS A 127 12.70 16.52 15.34
CA LYS A 127 13.75 17.42 14.81
C LYS A 127 14.08 17.19 13.32
N PHE A 128 13.15 16.60 12.57
CA PHE A 128 13.29 16.41 11.13
C PHE A 128 13.45 17.76 10.42
N ASN A 129 14.53 17.92 9.67
CA ASN A 129 14.84 19.14 8.91
C ASN A 129 14.80 18.93 7.38
N GLY A 130 14.46 17.71 6.94
CA GLY A 130 14.34 17.35 5.54
C GLY A 130 13.08 17.89 4.86
N ARG A 131 12.65 17.23 3.78
CA ARG A 131 11.40 17.57 3.07
C ARG A 131 10.45 16.39 2.94
N LEU A 132 9.18 16.72 2.78
CA LEU A 132 8.13 15.80 2.38
C LEU A 132 7.93 15.84 0.87
N LEU A 133 7.94 14.68 0.25
CA LEU A 133 7.50 14.45 -1.11
C LEU A 133 6.32 13.49 -1.07
N VAL A 134 5.11 14.00 -1.31
CA VAL A 134 3.92 13.16 -1.38
C VAL A 134 3.45 13.02 -2.83
N THR A 135 2.86 11.90 -3.17
CA THR A 135 2.30 11.67 -4.51
C THR A 135 0.99 10.91 -4.42
N GLY A 136 0.15 11.08 -5.43
CA GLY A 136 -1.07 10.32 -5.60
C GLY A 136 -2.04 11.07 -6.49
N ASP A 137 -3.27 10.60 -6.54
CA ASP A 137 -4.33 11.25 -7.31
C ASP A 137 -5.64 11.13 -6.53
N PHE A 138 -6.15 12.25 -6.01
CA PHE A 138 -7.38 12.26 -5.20
C PHE A 138 -8.65 11.91 -5.98
N TYR A 139 -8.56 11.80 -7.32
CA TYR A 139 -9.63 11.24 -8.16
C TYR A 139 -9.66 9.70 -8.18
N GLN A 140 -8.68 9.02 -7.57
CA GLN A 140 -8.66 7.56 -7.45
C GLN A 140 -9.39 7.11 -6.17
N LEU A 141 -8.82 6.13 -5.44
CA LEU A 141 -9.44 5.59 -4.24
C LEU A 141 -9.32 6.56 -3.07
N PRO A 142 -10.44 6.86 -2.36
CA PRO A 142 -10.42 7.66 -1.14
C PRO A 142 -9.90 6.85 0.05
N PRO A 143 -9.68 7.49 1.21
CA PRO A 143 -9.41 6.79 2.45
C PRO A 143 -10.54 5.81 2.80
N VAL A 144 -10.18 4.60 3.24
CA VAL A 144 -11.16 3.56 3.60
C VAL A 144 -11.84 3.91 4.92
N ARG A 145 -13.18 3.96 4.94
CA ARG A 145 -14.00 4.08 6.15
C ARG A 145 -14.56 2.71 6.55
N LYS A 146 -14.56 2.36 7.83
CA LYS A 146 -15.26 1.15 8.29
C LYS A 146 -16.74 1.46 8.52
N GLU A 147 -17.63 0.54 8.11
CA GLU A 147 -19.06 0.65 8.42
C GLU A 147 -19.27 0.80 9.93
N GLY A 148 -20.08 1.79 10.34
CA GLY A 148 -20.34 2.11 11.75
C GLY A 148 -19.35 3.10 12.38
N GLU A 149 -18.28 3.49 11.69
CA GLU A 149 -17.59 4.73 12.04
C GLU A 149 -18.56 5.88 11.74
N SER A 150 -18.95 6.60 12.79
CA SER A 150 -19.78 7.80 12.64
C SER A 150 -19.11 8.69 11.58
N ALA A 151 -19.89 9.28 10.66
CA ALA A 151 -19.44 10.47 9.94
C ALA A 151 -18.72 11.35 10.96
N PRO A 152 -17.50 11.85 10.66
CA PRO A 152 -16.63 12.41 11.68
C PRO A 152 -17.47 13.28 12.60
N ARG A 153 -17.42 13.01 13.91
CA ARG A 153 -17.61 14.10 14.87
C ARG A 153 -16.69 15.16 14.33
N ALA A 154 -17.27 16.21 13.75
CA ALA A 154 -16.54 17.31 13.14
C ALA A 154 -15.34 17.57 14.04
N SER A 155 -14.15 17.18 13.60
CA SER A 155 -12.96 17.55 14.35
C SER A 155 -13.00 19.08 14.33
N LEU A 156 -12.58 19.73 15.41
CA LEU A 156 -12.57 21.19 15.48
C LEU A 156 -11.71 21.84 14.36
N PHE A 157 -11.03 21.04 13.52
CA PHE A 157 -10.00 21.49 12.58
C PHE A 157 -10.04 20.88 11.16
N SER A 158 -11.00 19.99 10.80
CA SER A 158 -11.06 19.43 9.43
C SER A 158 -12.49 19.13 8.93
N ASP A 159 -12.88 19.78 7.82
CA ASP A 159 -14.15 19.57 7.11
C ASP A 159 -14.11 18.43 6.08
N SER A 160 -12.98 17.71 5.96
CA SER A 160 -12.75 16.68 4.94
C SER A 160 -11.91 15.51 5.47
N ASP A 161 -12.32 14.30 5.11
CA ASP A 161 -11.62 13.06 5.46
C ASP A 161 -10.32 12.84 4.67
N TYR A 162 -10.07 13.61 3.61
CA TYR A 162 -8.85 13.49 2.83
C TYR A 162 -7.68 14.18 3.51
N ALA A 163 -6.45 13.69 3.27
CA ALA A 163 -5.23 14.32 3.77
C ALA A 163 -5.20 15.85 3.54
N PHE A 164 -5.64 16.33 2.37
CA PHE A 164 -5.66 17.77 2.04
C PHE A 164 -6.61 18.62 2.90
N GLY A 165 -7.57 18.00 3.59
CA GLY A 165 -8.49 18.67 4.52
C GLY A 165 -7.89 18.95 5.90
N SER A 166 -6.78 18.29 6.23
CA SER A 166 -6.14 18.35 7.55
C SER A 166 -5.41 19.68 7.81
N TYR A 167 -5.23 20.03 9.09
CA TYR A 167 -4.35 21.12 9.50
C TYR A 167 -2.90 20.81 9.15
N ALA A 168 -2.45 19.57 9.37
CA ALA A 168 -1.14 19.08 8.98
C ALA A 168 -0.81 19.37 7.50
N TRP A 169 -1.73 19.13 6.58
CA TRP A 169 -1.51 19.42 5.15
C TRP A 169 -1.31 20.90 4.89
N ARG A 170 -2.10 21.76 5.54
CA ARG A 170 -1.94 23.22 5.45
C ARG A 170 -0.56 23.65 5.96
N GLN A 171 -0.10 23.09 7.07
CA GLN A 171 1.23 23.38 7.63
C GLN A 171 2.39 22.89 6.74
N CYS A 172 2.18 21.83 5.97
CA CYS A 172 3.21 21.32 5.07
C CYS A 172 3.47 22.25 3.87
N GLU A 173 2.56 23.20 3.55
CA GLU A 173 2.71 24.18 2.46
C GLU A 173 3.25 23.57 1.15
N PHE A 174 2.62 22.47 0.70
CA PHE A 174 3.08 21.74 -0.47
C PHE A 174 3.11 22.60 -1.73
N PHE A 175 4.22 22.54 -2.46
CA PHE A 175 4.29 22.98 -3.84
C PHE A 175 3.69 21.90 -4.75
N TYR A 176 2.67 22.28 -5.53
CA TYR A 176 1.91 21.35 -6.38
C TYR A 176 2.59 21.16 -7.73
N VAL A 177 2.81 19.92 -8.13
CA VAL A 177 3.32 19.53 -9.45
C VAL A 177 2.33 18.57 -10.07
N GLU A 178 1.55 19.03 -11.05
CA GLU A 178 0.70 18.16 -11.84
C GLU A 178 1.46 17.59 -13.05
N MET A 179 1.47 16.27 -13.17
CA MET A 179 2.01 15.55 -14.30
C MET A 179 0.92 15.26 -15.32
N ILE A 180 1.18 15.68 -16.56
CA ILE A 180 0.25 15.56 -17.69
C ILE A 180 0.88 14.67 -18.77
N GLY A 181 0.03 13.93 -19.48
CA GLY A 181 0.42 13.09 -20.62
C GLY A 181 0.67 11.65 -20.23
N SER A 182 0.03 10.73 -20.97
CA SER A 182 0.20 9.29 -20.78
C SER A 182 1.66 8.86 -21.00
N LYS A 183 2.17 8.04 -20.08
CA LYS A 183 3.39 7.23 -20.26
C LYS A 183 3.09 5.75 -20.37
N ARG A 184 1.87 5.32 -20.02
CA ARG A 184 1.46 3.92 -19.99
C ARG A 184 0.87 3.42 -21.31
N THR A 185 0.04 4.24 -21.95
CA THR A 185 -0.57 3.93 -23.26
C THR A 185 -0.18 4.96 -24.31
N ALA A 186 0.08 4.50 -25.54
CA ALA A 186 0.25 5.36 -26.71
C ALA A 186 -1.10 5.67 -27.40
N ASP A 187 -2.17 4.96 -27.03
CA ASP A 187 -3.52 5.17 -27.56
C ASP A 187 -4.14 6.45 -26.98
N ALA A 188 -4.25 7.47 -27.84
CA ALA A 188 -4.81 8.77 -27.46
C ALA A 188 -6.31 8.71 -27.16
N ALA A 189 -7.07 7.83 -27.83
CA ALA A 189 -8.50 7.69 -27.62
C ALA A 189 -8.77 7.05 -26.24
N LEU A 190 -8.03 5.98 -25.92
CA LEU A 190 -8.10 5.36 -24.60
C LEU A 190 -7.64 6.32 -23.50
N TYR A 191 -6.57 7.08 -23.71
CA TYR A 191 -6.10 8.06 -22.72
C TYR A 191 -7.14 9.15 -22.45
N ARG A 192 -7.80 9.66 -23.51
CA ARG A 192 -8.88 10.65 -23.37
C ARG A 192 -10.05 10.08 -22.57
N LEU A 193 -10.49 8.88 -22.89
CA LEU A 193 -11.54 8.17 -22.13
C LEU A 193 -11.19 8.11 -20.65
N LEU A 194 -9.97 7.70 -20.30
CA LEU A 194 -9.53 7.60 -18.90
C LEU A 194 -9.50 8.96 -18.19
N CYS A 195 -9.16 10.04 -18.92
CA CYS A 195 -9.18 11.39 -18.38
C CYS A 195 -10.61 11.90 -18.15
N GLU A 196 -11.55 11.59 -19.04
CA GLU A 196 -12.98 11.90 -18.84
C GLU A 196 -13.53 11.14 -17.63
N LEU A 197 -13.28 9.84 -17.54
CA LEU A 197 -13.71 9.01 -16.40
C LEU A 197 -13.12 9.49 -15.06
N ARG A 198 -11.85 9.92 -15.04
CA ARG A 198 -11.21 10.52 -13.85
C ARG A 198 -12.01 11.71 -13.31
N LEU A 199 -12.63 12.50 -14.20
CA LEU A 199 -13.43 13.67 -13.84
C LEU A 199 -14.92 13.35 -13.63
N GLY A 200 -15.32 12.08 -13.76
CA GLY A 200 -16.73 11.68 -13.72
C GLY A 200 -17.52 12.10 -14.98
N ILE A 201 -16.84 12.36 -16.09
CA ILE A 201 -17.44 12.72 -17.37
C ILE A 201 -17.57 11.46 -18.22
N ALA A 202 -18.75 11.25 -18.82
CA ALA A 202 -19.01 10.16 -19.76
C ALA A 202 -19.62 10.73 -21.04
N SER A 203 -18.77 11.23 -21.95
CA SER A 203 -19.22 11.64 -23.28
C SER A 203 -19.76 10.46 -24.08
N GLU A 204 -20.49 10.74 -25.16
CA GLU A 204 -20.98 9.71 -26.09
C GLU A 204 -19.81 8.90 -26.68
N GLN A 205 -18.72 9.56 -27.09
CA GLN A 205 -17.53 8.88 -27.59
C GLN A 205 -16.90 7.95 -26.54
N THR A 206 -16.82 8.41 -25.29
CA THR A 206 -16.32 7.61 -24.16
C THR A 206 -17.22 6.40 -23.90
N ALA A 207 -18.54 6.57 -23.94
CA ALA A 207 -19.50 5.48 -23.76
C ALA A 207 -19.42 4.44 -24.89
N GLU A 208 -19.29 4.88 -26.14
CA GLU A 208 -19.09 3.99 -27.30
C GLU A 208 -17.80 3.20 -27.20
N LEU A 209 -16.68 3.86 -26.90
CA LEU A 209 -15.39 3.19 -26.72
C LEU A 209 -15.45 2.19 -25.56
N MET A 210 -16.04 2.55 -24.40
CA MET A 210 -16.25 1.59 -23.31
C MET A 210 -17.06 0.37 -23.73
N ARG A 211 -18.15 0.55 -24.49
CA ARG A 211 -18.96 -0.56 -25.00
C ARG A 211 -18.15 -1.47 -25.94
N SER A 212 -17.27 -0.90 -26.76
CA SER A 212 -16.42 -1.67 -27.67
C SER A 212 -15.39 -2.56 -26.96
N LEU A 213 -15.04 -2.25 -25.71
CA LEU A 213 -14.11 -3.03 -24.88
C LEU A 213 -14.79 -4.21 -24.18
N ILE A 214 -16.12 -4.33 -24.26
CA ILE A 214 -16.85 -5.46 -23.66
C ILE A 214 -16.58 -6.71 -24.51
N ILE A 215 -15.97 -7.70 -23.88
CA ILE A 215 -15.75 -9.02 -24.48
C ILE A 215 -16.52 -10.09 -23.73
N ASP A 216 -16.81 -11.19 -24.42
CA ASP A 216 -17.31 -12.41 -23.78
C ASP A 216 -16.25 -12.94 -22.81
N ALA A 217 -16.65 -13.31 -21.60
CA ALA A 217 -15.76 -13.86 -20.58
C ALA A 217 -15.02 -15.13 -21.04
N ALA A 218 -15.60 -15.91 -21.95
CA ALA A 218 -14.94 -17.08 -22.56
C ALA A 218 -13.76 -16.71 -23.46
N ARG A 219 -13.69 -15.44 -23.93
CA ARG A 219 -12.59 -14.90 -24.74
C ARG A 219 -11.55 -14.16 -23.91
N ALA A 220 -11.74 -14.04 -22.59
CA ALA A 220 -10.77 -13.40 -21.73
C ALA A 220 -9.45 -14.20 -21.71
N GLU A 221 -8.32 -13.48 -21.67
CA GLU A 221 -7.01 -14.13 -21.60
C GLU A 221 -6.92 -15.02 -20.34
N PRO A 222 -6.48 -16.29 -20.46
CA PRO A 222 -6.47 -17.22 -19.33
C PRO A 222 -5.67 -16.70 -18.12
N ASP A 223 -4.58 -15.98 -18.41
CA ASP A 223 -3.66 -15.43 -17.42
C ASP A 223 -3.97 -13.99 -16.98
N ALA A 224 -5.05 -13.39 -17.48
CA ALA A 224 -5.43 -12.03 -17.12
C ALA A 224 -5.66 -11.89 -15.62
N THR A 225 -5.17 -10.78 -15.07
CA THR A 225 -5.52 -10.34 -13.73
C THR A 225 -6.96 -9.84 -13.76
N ILE A 226 -7.80 -10.40 -12.89
CA ILE A 226 -9.19 -9.98 -12.76
C ILE A 226 -9.29 -8.99 -11.60
N ILE A 227 -9.95 -7.87 -11.84
CA ILE A 227 -10.24 -6.84 -10.84
C ILE A 227 -11.75 -6.83 -10.63
N SER A 228 -12.19 -6.99 -9.38
CA SER A 228 -13.59 -6.83 -8.97
C SER A 228 -13.68 -5.90 -7.77
N GLY A 229 -14.84 -5.26 -7.60
CA GLY A 229 -15.14 -4.39 -6.46
C GLY A 229 -15.46 -5.15 -5.15
N ARG A 230 -15.59 -6.48 -5.17
CA ARG A 230 -15.95 -7.28 -3.98
C ARG A 230 -14.98 -8.44 -3.77
N ASN A 231 -14.44 -8.56 -2.56
CA ASN A 231 -13.52 -9.66 -2.20
C ASN A 231 -14.13 -11.04 -2.42
N ALA A 232 -15.41 -11.24 -2.07
CA ALA A 232 -16.08 -12.52 -2.26
C ALA A 232 -16.10 -13.01 -3.72
N GLU A 233 -16.22 -12.08 -4.68
CA GLU A 233 -16.16 -12.40 -6.11
C GLU A 233 -14.73 -12.78 -6.54
N VAL A 234 -13.74 -12.02 -6.06
CA VAL A 234 -12.32 -12.30 -6.29
C VAL A 234 -11.94 -13.67 -5.72
N ASP A 235 -12.40 -13.99 -4.50
CA ASP A 235 -12.13 -15.27 -3.83
C ASP A 235 -12.76 -16.44 -4.59
N ALA A 236 -14.00 -16.31 -5.05
CA ALA A 236 -14.66 -17.33 -5.87
C ALA A 236 -13.89 -17.61 -7.17
N ILE A 237 -13.43 -16.57 -7.85
CA ILE A 237 -12.63 -16.67 -9.08
C ILE A 237 -11.26 -17.30 -8.80
N ASN A 238 -10.58 -16.87 -7.74
CA ASN A 238 -9.28 -17.41 -7.35
C ASN A 238 -9.37 -18.89 -7.00
N ASN A 239 -10.40 -19.29 -6.24
CA ASN A 239 -10.65 -20.69 -5.89
C ASN A 239 -10.97 -21.54 -7.12
N ALA A 240 -11.79 -21.03 -8.05
CA ALA A 240 -12.08 -21.72 -9.30
C ALA A 240 -10.84 -21.91 -10.18
N ARG A 241 -9.93 -20.92 -10.22
CA ARG A 241 -8.65 -21.01 -10.93
C ARG A 241 -7.68 -21.98 -10.26
N LEU A 242 -7.60 -21.94 -8.92
CA LEU A 242 -6.79 -22.88 -8.13
C LEU A 242 -7.26 -24.33 -8.32
N ALA A 243 -8.57 -24.56 -8.37
CA ALA A 243 -9.14 -25.89 -8.60
C ALA A 243 -8.69 -26.51 -9.93
N LYS A 244 -8.51 -25.70 -10.98
CA LYS A 244 -8.05 -26.13 -12.31
C LYS A 244 -6.58 -26.54 -12.38
N LEU A 245 -5.76 -26.21 -11.39
CA LEU A 245 -4.35 -26.63 -11.37
C LEU A 245 -4.22 -28.12 -11.09
N ASN A 246 -3.52 -28.82 -11.98
CA ASN A 246 -3.18 -30.24 -11.88
C ASN A 246 -2.00 -30.47 -10.93
N ALA A 247 -2.17 -30.07 -9.67
CA ALA A 247 -1.20 -30.29 -8.60
C ALA A 247 -1.92 -30.66 -7.29
N PRO A 248 -1.27 -31.44 -6.40
CA PRO A 248 -1.85 -31.79 -5.10
C PRO A 248 -2.17 -30.54 -4.29
N GLN A 249 -3.38 -30.52 -3.71
CA GLN A 249 -3.78 -29.45 -2.81
C GLN A 249 -3.08 -29.61 -1.46
N SER A 250 -2.61 -28.48 -0.93
CA SER A 250 -2.08 -28.39 0.44
C SER A 250 -2.77 -27.24 1.16
N SER A 251 -3.35 -27.53 2.32
CA SER A 251 -4.09 -26.54 3.12
C SER A 251 -3.33 -26.26 4.42
N PHE A 252 -3.38 -25.00 4.84
CA PHE A 252 -2.72 -24.44 6.02
C PHE A 252 -3.81 -23.89 6.93
N GLU A 253 -3.78 -24.25 8.20
CA GLU A 253 -4.66 -23.67 9.21
C GLU A 253 -3.83 -22.86 10.19
N GLY A 254 -4.23 -21.61 10.40
CA GLY A 254 -3.68 -20.74 11.42
C GLY A 254 -4.06 -21.27 12.80
N VAL A 255 -3.05 -21.61 13.60
CA VAL A 255 -3.22 -21.99 15.00
C VAL A 255 -3.02 -20.75 15.86
N TYR A 256 -3.85 -20.59 16.89
CA TYR A 256 -3.67 -19.56 17.91
C TYR A 256 -3.54 -20.21 19.29
N GLU A 257 -2.78 -19.56 20.17
CA GLU A 257 -2.63 -19.96 21.56
C GLU A 257 -2.89 -18.75 22.46
N ALA A 258 -3.74 -18.93 23.48
CA ALA A 258 -4.04 -17.89 24.46
C ALA A 258 -3.03 -17.95 25.62
N LEU A 259 -2.03 -17.07 25.58
CA LEU A 259 -0.97 -17.00 26.61
C LEU A 259 -1.41 -16.30 27.91
N GLN A 260 -2.54 -15.60 27.91
CA GLN A 260 -3.08 -14.90 29.08
C GLN A 260 -4.56 -15.26 29.31
N SER A 261 -4.92 -15.44 30.58
CA SER A 261 -6.31 -15.62 30.99
C SER A 261 -7.07 -14.30 30.99
N GLY A 262 -8.36 -14.34 30.61
CA GLY A 262 -9.26 -13.17 30.66
C GLY A 262 -9.47 -12.42 29.33
N VAL A 263 -8.88 -12.87 28.22
CA VAL A 263 -9.23 -12.36 26.88
C VAL A 263 -10.47 -13.10 26.36
N SER A 264 -11.52 -12.39 25.98
CA SER A 264 -12.73 -13.03 25.45
C SER A 264 -12.50 -13.60 24.05
N GLU A 265 -13.12 -14.76 23.77
CA GLU A 265 -13.07 -15.42 22.45
C GLU A 265 -13.46 -14.45 21.32
N GLN A 266 -14.49 -13.62 21.55
CA GLN A 266 -14.92 -12.61 20.58
C GLN A 266 -13.83 -11.59 20.23
N LYS A 267 -12.99 -11.21 21.21
CA LYS A 267 -11.88 -10.28 20.97
C LYS A 267 -10.76 -10.95 20.17
N ILE A 268 -10.49 -12.23 20.43
CA ILE A 268 -9.53 -13.05 19.67
C ILE A 268 -10.00 -13.19 18.22
N GLN A 269 -11.25 -13.59 18.00
CA GLN A 269 -11.82 -13.75 16.66
C GLN A 269 -11.82 -12.44 15.86
N LYS A 270 -12.18 -11.32 16.50
CA LYS A 270 -12.08 -9.99 15.86
C LYS A 270 -10.65 -9.61 15.49
N TRP A 271 -9.67 -9.99 16.33
CA TRP A 271 -8.27 -9.75 16.03
C TRP A 271 -7.76 -10.63 14.89
N ILE A 272 -8.06 -11.93 14.89
CA ILE A 272 -7.73 -12.85 13.79
C ILE A 272 -8.33 -12.32 12.49
N ALA A 273 -9.59 -11.92 12.49
CA ALA A 273 -10.28 -11.33 11.33
C ALA A 273 -9.69 -9.97 10.90
N SER A 274 -8.90 -9.31 11.75
CA SER A 274 -8.19 -8.07 11.41
C SER A 274 -6.82 -8.30 10.78
N LEU A 275 -6.30 -9.53 10.81
CA LEU A 275 -5.03 -9.87 10.18
C LEU A 275 -5.20 -9.87 8.65
N ASN A 276 -4.15 -9.47 7.94
CA ASN A 276 -4.13 -9.45 6.47
C ASN A 276 -3.87 -10.84 5.86
N THR A 277 -4.02 -11.92 6.64
CA THR A 277 -3.73 -13.29 6.23
C THR A 277 -4.95 -14.15 6.54
N PRO A 278 -5.40 -15.00 5.61
CA PRO A 278 -6.53 -15.87 5.87
C PRO A 278 -6.17 -16.90 6.95
N GLN A 279 -7.14 -17.23 7.80
CA GLN A 279 -6.96 -18.29 8.81
C GLN A 279 -6.72 -19.65 8.15
N SER A 280 -7.48 -19.95 7.09
CA SER A 280 -7.26 -21.13 6.26
C SER A 280 -6.73 -20.70 4.90
N LEU A 281 -5.54 -21.17 4.53
CA LEU A 281 -4.95 -20.93 3.22
C LEU A 281 -4.86 -22.25 2.47
N THR A 282 -5.31 -22.29 1.23
CA THR A 282 -5.17 -23.46 0.37
C THR A 282 -4.30 -23.10 -0.83
N LEU A 283 -3.26 -23.90 -1.10
CA LEU A 283 -2.31 -23.69 -2.17
C LEU A 283 -2.07 -24.97 -2.98
N LYS A 284 -1.58 -24.75 -4.20
CA LYS A 284 -1.08 -25.76 -5.12
C LYS A 284 0.19 -25.23 -5.78
N GLU A 285 1.10 -26.12 -6.16
CA GLU A 285 2.24 -25.74 -7.01
C GLU A 285 1.71 -25.17 -8.34
N GLY A 286 2.34 -24.10 -8.81
CA GLY A 286 1.89 -23.30 -9.95
C GLY A 286 0.86 -22.21 -9.62
N ALA A 287 0.37 -22.12 -8.38
CA ALA A 287 -0.56 -21.05 -7.99
C ALA A 287 0.12 -19.67 -7.99
N LYS A 288 -0.52 -18.67 -8.59
CA LYS A 288 -0.13 -17.26 -8.44
C LYS A 288 -0.54 -16.78 -7.05
N VAL A 289 0.38 -16.13 -6.34
CA VAL A 289 0.20 -15.67 -4.96
C VAL A 289 0.67 -14.23 -4.80
N LEU A 290 0.09 -13.57 -3.80
CA LEU A 290 0.51 -12.25 -3.32
C LEU A 290 1.03 -12.40 -1.89
N PHE A 291 2.20 -11.84 -1.60
CA PHE A 291 2.70 -11.77 -0.23
C PHE A 291 1.84 -10.78 0.57
N THR A 292 1.40 -11.15 1.78
CA THR A 292 0.58 -10.27 2.65
C THR A 292 1.35 -9.77 3.87
N ALA A 293 2.61 -10.19 4.02
CA ALA A 293 3.50 -9.84 5.12
C ALA A 293 4.85 -9.31 4.60
N ASN A 294 5.61 -8.68 5.50
CA ASN A 294 6.94 -8.16 5.21
C ASN A 294 8.00 -8.98 5.95
N LYS A 295 9.06 -9.39 5.25
CA LYS A 295 10.29 -9.95 5.82
C LYS A 295 11.48 -9.22 5.21
N SER A 296 12.21 -8.50 6.06
CA SER A 296 13.30 -7.61 5.63
C SER A 296 14.32 -8.34 4.77
N GLY A 297 14.64 -7.77 3.61
CA GLY A 297 15.60 -8.34 2.66
C GLY A 297 15.09 -9.53 1.85
N GLU A 298 13.90 -10.06 2.14
CA GLU A 298 13.36 -11.24 1.46
C GLU A 298 12.12 -10.91 0.63
N PHE A 299 11.02 -10.49 1.23
CA PHE A 299 9.76 -10.21 0.53
C PHE A 299 8.92 -9.16 1.26
N PHE A 300 8.01 -8.53 0.53
CA PHE A 300 7.20 -7.44 1.04
C PHE A 300 5.71 -7.62 0.71
N ASN A 301 4.83 -7.07 1.55
CA ASN A 301 3.39 -7.12 1.36
C ASN A 301 3.00 -6.47 0.03
N GLY A 302 2.33 -7.21 -0.85
CA GLY A 302 1.94 -6.77 -2.18
C GLY A 302 2.86 -7.24 -3.32
N GLU A 303 3.99 -7.87 -2.99
CA GLU A 303 4.81 -8.54 -3.99
C GLU A 303 4.07 -9.77 -4.53
N GLN A 304 4.26 -10.08 -5.82
CA GLN A 304 3.62 -11.24 -6.48
C GLN A 304 4.63 -12.35 -6.71
N GLY A 305 4.14 -13.58 -6.84
CA GLY A 305 4.95 -14.72 -7.27
C GLY A 305 4.11 -15.92 -7.66
N VAL A 306 4.79 -17.00 -8.00
CA VAL A 306 4.19 -18.30 -8.31
C VAL A 306 4.76 -19.33 -7.34
N VAL A 307 3.91 -20.15 -6.74
CA VAL A 307 4.35 -21.26 -5.89
C VAL A 307 5.13 -22.25 -6.75
N GLU A 308 6.43 -22.36 -6.51
CA GLU A 308 7.30 -23.29 -7.24
C GLU A 308 7.33 -24.65 -6.54
N LYS A 309 7.33 -24.66 -5.20
CA LYS A 309 7.37 -25.90 -4.43
C LYS A 309 6.73 -25.74 -3.05
N ILE A 310 6.04 -26.78 -2.59
CA ILE A 310 5.57 -26.87 -1.20
C ILE A 310 6.42 -27.92 -0.47
N GLU A 311 7.22 -27.48 0.50
CA GLU A 311 8.12 -28.33 1.26
C GLU A 311 7.43 -28.87 2.50
N LYS A 312 7.40 -30.20 2.63
CA LYS A 312 6.78 -30.91 3.76
C LYS A 312 7.84 -31.66 4.56
N SER A 313 7.68 -31.69 5.87
CA SER A 313 8.45 -32.51 6.80
C SER A 313 8.17 -33.99 6.55
N SER A 314 8.99 -34.86 7.15
CA SER A 314 8.80 -36.32 7.12
C SER A 314 7.44 -36.77 7.68
N GLY A 315 6.80 -35.95 8.52
CA GLY A 315 5.46 -36.19 9.07
C GLY A 315 4.31 -35.69 8.20
N GLY A 316 4.61 -35.08 7.04
CA GLY A 316 3.62 -34.52 6.11
C GLY A 316 3.17 -33.10 6.44
N GLU A 317 3.68 -32.51 7.52
CA GLU A 317 3.43 -31.11 7.87
C GLU A 317 4.19 -30.19 6.92
N ILE A 318 3.58 -29.07 6.53
CA ILE A 318 4.22 -28.14 5.61
C ILE A 318 5.21 -27.26 6.39
N GLU A 319 6.49 -27.35 6.04
CA GLU A 319 7.55 -26.55 6.67
C GLU A 319 7.71 -25.19 5.99
N SER A 320 7.59 -25.16 4.67
CA SER A 320 7.75 -23.92 3.91
C SER A 320 7.11 -23.97 2.53
N VAL A 321 6.89 -22.79 1.96
CA VAL A 321 6.44 -22.59 0.58
C VAL A 321 7.51 -21.82 -0.17
N VAL A 322 8.04 -22.39 -1.25
CA VAL A 322 8.98 -21.72 -2.14
C VAL A 322 8.20 -20.98 -3.21
N VAL A 323 8.33 -19.66 -3.24
CA VAL A 323 7.66 -18.77 -4.18
C VAL A 323 8.70 -18.17 -5.12
N LYS A 324 8.49 -18.36 -6.42
CA LYS A 324 9.28 -17.76 -7.48
C LYS A 324 8.70 -16.41 -7.87
N LYS A 325 9.51 -15.37 -7.71
CA LYS A 325 9.13 -13.99 -8.03
C LYS A 325 9.28 -13.71 -9.53
N PRO A 326 8.63 -12.66 -10.07
CA PRO A 326 8.85 -12.21 -11.45
C PRO A 326 10.32 -11.91 -11.79
N SER A 327 11.12 -11.50 -10.80
CA SER A 327 12.57 -11.29 -10.96
C SER A 327 13.38 -12.58 -11.13
N GLY A 328 12.76 -13.75 -10.93
CA GLY A 328 13.42 -15.05 -10.91
C GLY A 328 13.98 -15.44 -9.54
N ILE A 329 13.99 -14.53 -8.56
CA ILE A 329 14.42 -14.81 -7.19
C ILE A 329 13.43 -15.76 -6.51
N LEU A 330 13.97 -16.76 -5.81
CA LEU A 330 13.19 -17.68 -4.99
C LEU A 330 13.13 -17.17 -3.56
N SER A 331 11.94 -17.16 -2.97
CA SER A 331 11.74 -16.81 -1.57
C SER A 331 11.06 -17.96 -0.85
N ARG A 332 11.70 -18.41 0.23
CA ARG A 332 11.17 -19.45 1.09
C ARG A 332 10.33 -18.82 2.20
N VAL A 333 9.04 -19.09 2.18
CA VAL A 333 8.05 -18.53 3.11
C VAL A 333 7.70 -19.58 4.16
N GLN A 334 7.75 -19.19 5.42
CA GLN A 334 7.40 -20.04 6.56
C GLN A 334 6.21 -19.43 7.31
N LEU A 335 5.62 -20.21 8.22
CA LEU A 335 4.58 -19.71 9.10
C LEU A 335 5.09 -18.52 9.91
N GLN A 336 4.27 -17.48 9.96
CA GLN A 336 4.58 -16.26 10.70
C GLN A 336 3.67 -16.16 11.92
N THR A 337 4.26 -15.88 13.07
CA THR A 337 3.54 -15.67 14.32
C THR A 337 3.08 -14.22 14.44
N TYR A 338 1.83 -14.03 14.86
CA TYR A 338 1.27 -12.74 15.22
C TYR A 338 0.95 -12.73 16.71
N GLU A 339 1.18 -11.59 17.38
CA GLU A 339 0.90 -11.42 18.80
C GLU A 339 -0.16 -10.33 19.01
N LEU A 340 -1.18 -10.64 19.82
CA LEU A 340 -2.15 -9.67 20.30
C LEU A 340 -1.60 -9.00 21.57
N ALA A 341 -1.22 -7.73 21.47
CA ALA A 341 -0.59 -6.94 22.54
C ALA A 341 -1.56 -6.17 23.46
#